data_AF-A0A925M0T1-F1
#
_entry.id   AF-A0A925M0T1-F1
#
_cell.length_a   1.000
_cell.length_b   1.000
_cell.length_c   1.000
_cell.angle_alpha   90.00
_cell.angle_beta   90.00
_cell.angle_gamma   90.00
#
_symmetry.space_group_name_H-M   'P 1'
#
loop_
_entity.id
_entity.type
_entity.pdbx_description
1 polymer ?
#
loop_
_entity_poly.entity_id
_entity_poly.type
_entity_poly.pdbx_seq_one_letter_code
_entity_poly.pdbx_strand_id
1 'polypeptide(L)'
;MGLSDAELDLITTAGTLQIGDSNSGAITVSADISPANYKTLAIGNNVTFAGTGGFSSDVGPTAATFEKISVTGTVTITAGATLAVASTGGYVFNGTDSFTFLTNDAGDLISGTFTGPTLTNFLGSALTATISYTGGTGNDLVISGPTNAAPTAVVLTSSSASLAENASTASATVLSTISVTDDGAGTNVLSLTGTDAASFEIVGNSLRLKAGVALDFETKPTYTVTVEVDDASVGGSPDASAVFTLNLTNSSELSGIDVQKGQAQRSFVRYLDILFDVGGQDLLNLISGNRLQLTRFDLDGLNGVVQALPVAPAPVASGSMIQLDFGIQGIGGNRGTNAGDGYYEIALDMDGNGSFESKKYFHRLFGDVTGNGTIDAADKSQVLAAQGVAYSAESDVNGDGVMNVADTTLVTRAISAIRKLKNGLLRDD
;
A
#
# COMPACT_ATOMS: atom_id res chain seq x y z
N MET A 1 55.97 19.92 39.00
CA MET A 1 56.55 20.73 37.91
C MET A 1 55.39 21.14 37.03
N GLY A 2 55.21 22.43 36.76
CA GLY A 2 54.19 22.88 35.83
C GLY A 2 54.72 22.72 34.42
N LEU A 3 54.50 21.55 33.82
CA LEU A 3 54.71 21.38 32.39
C LEU A 3 53.51 22.00 31.68
N SER A 4 53.77 22.89 30.74
CA SER A 4 52.77 23.38 29.80
C SER A 4 52.43 22.31 28.76
N ASP A 5 51.27 22.45 28.12
CA ASP A 5 50.82 21.56 27.04
C ASP A 5 51.88 21.44 25.92
N ALA A 6 52.45 22.58 25.50
CA ALA A 6 53.54 22.63 24.53
C ALA A 6 54.82 21.86 24.95
N GLU A 7 55.04 21.66 26.25
CA GLU A 7 56.15 20.85 26.75
C GLU A 7 55.82 19.34 26.75
N LEU A 8 54.55 18.98 26.88
CA LEU A 8 54.08 17.61 26.68
C LEU A 8 54.17 17.20 25.20
N ASP A 9 53.96 18.15 24.27
CA ASP A 9 54.01 17.93 22.81
C ASP A 9 55.39 17.54 22.26
N LEU A 10 56.47 17.81 22.99
CA LEU A 10 57.86 17.59 22.53
C LEU A 10 58.32 16.13 22.58
N ILE A 11 57.48 15.20 23.04
CA ILE A 11 57.85 13.79 23.24
C ILE A 11 57.57 12.99 21.96
N THR A 12 58.58 12.91 21.11
CA THR A 12 58.41 12.45 19.72
C THR A 12 58.81 10.99 19.45
N THR A 13 59.50 10.29 20.37
CA THR A 13 60.20 9.03 20.00
C THR A 13 59.91 7.77 20.83
N ALA A 14 59.21 7.84 21.97
CA ALA A 14 59.07 6.67 22.87
C ALA A 14 57.65 6.26 23.29
N GLY A 15 56.59 6.77 22.64
CA GLY A 15 55.23 6.20 22.73
C GLY A 15 54.46 6.49 24.02
N THR A 16 55.15 6.71 25.14
CA THR A 16 54.57 7.01 26.45
C THR A 16 55.43 8.03 27.20
N LEU A 17 54.79 9.04 27.80
CA LEU A 17 55.41 9.90 28.81
C LEU A 17 54.97 9.41 30.19
N GLN A 18 55.90 9.14 31.10
CA GLN A 18 55.57 8.85 32.50
C GLN A 18 55.77 10.10 33.38
N ILE A 19 54.72 10.51 34.09
CA ILE A 19 54.80 11.55 35.12
C ILE A 19 54.55 10.92 36.49
N GLY A 20 55.51 11.13 37.39
CA GLY A 20 55.45 10.63 38.76
C GLY A 20 55.76 9.14 38.89
N ASP A 21 55.95 8.75 40.15
CA ASP A 21 56.18 7.38 40.63
C ASP A 21 55.46 7.20 41.98
N SER A 22 55.66 6.04 42.63
CA SER A 22 55.08 5.75 43.96
C SER A 22 55.56 6.68 45.08
N ASN A 23 56.64 7.43 44.86
CA ASN A 23 57.20 8.37 45.83
C ASN A 23 56.74 9.81 45.58
N SER A 24 56.05 10.05 44.47
CA SER A 24 55.53 11.36 44.10
C SER A 24 54.31 11.71 44.96
N GLY A 25 54.07 13.01 45.17
CA GLY A 25 52.80 13.48 45.71
C GLY A 25 51.68 13.40 44.65
N ALA A 26 50.45 13.70 45.06
CA ALA A 26 49.34 13.82 44.13
C ALA A 26 49.63 14.86 43.03
N ILE A 27 49.22 14.55 41.80
CA ILE A 27 49.41 15.39 40.62
C ILE A 27 48.13 16.17 40.35
N THR A 28 48.23 17.49 40.18
CA THR A 28 47.09 18.34 39.83
C THR A 28 47.20 18.83 38.39
N VAL A 29 46.19 18.53 37.59
CA VAL A 29 45.99 19.06 36.23
C VAL A 29 45.13 20.33 36.35
N SER A 30 45.78 21.49 36.28
CA SER A 30 45.14 22.81 36.46
C SER A 30 44.76 23.52 35.15
N ALA A 31 45.17 22.95 34.02
CA ALA A 31 44.87 23.37 32.66
C ALA A 31 44.65 22.12 31.78
N ASP A 32 44.04 22.28 30.62
CA ASP A 32 43.80 21.17 29.69
C ASP A 32 45.14 20.55 29.25
N ILE A 33 45.18 19.22 29.19
CA ILE A 33 46.33 18.45 28.71
C ILE A 33 45.95 17.70 27.42
N SER A 34 46.80 17.77 26.40
CA SER A 34 46.63 17.06 25.12
C SER A 34 47.92 16.31 24.75
N PRO A 35 47.99 14.97 24.92
CA PRO A 35 49.18 14.22 24.54
C PRO A 35 49.32 14.11 23.02
N ALA A 36 50.14 14.93 22.36
CA ALA A 36 50.24 14.93 20.90
C ALA A 36 50.54 13.56 20.23
N ASN A 37 50.20 13.46 18.94
CA ASN A 37 50.56 12.37 18.03
C ASN A 37 49.99 10.99 18.46
N TYR A 38 48.76 10.98 18.97
CA TYR A 38 48.03 9.75 19.32
C TYR A 38 48.76 8.91 20.38
N LYS A 39 49.42 9.58 21.34
CA LYS A 39 50.25 8.93 22.36
C LYS A 39 49.53 8.75 23.69
N THR A 40 50.15 7.94 24.56
CA THR A 40 49.67 7.72 25.92
C THR A 40 50.45 8.57 26.91
N LEU A 41 49.76 9.34 27.74
CA LEU A 41 50.34 9.96 28.93
C LEU A 41 50.11 9.05 30.14
N ALA A 42 51.17 8.46 30.67
CA ALA A 42 51.12 7.63 31.86
C ALA A 42 51.38 8.45 33.13
N ILE A 43 50.49 8.33 34.11
CA ILE A 43 50.59 9.00 35.41
C ILE A 43 50.69 7.93 36.48
N GLY A 44 51.85 7.85 37.14
CA GLY A 44 52.19 6.78 38.08
C GLY A 44 51.68 7.00 39.52
N ASN A 45 50.73 7.91 39.72
CA ASN A 45 50.26 8.34 41.04
C ASN A 45 48.82 8.89 40.96
N ASN A 46 48.25 9.27 42.09
CA ASN A 46 46.95 9.93 42.18
C ASN A 46 46.94 11.22 41.34
N VAL A 47 45.87 11.43 40.56
CA VAL A 47 45.68 12.61 39.72
C VAL A 47 44.37 13.33 40.07
N THR A 48 44.42 14.67 40.09
CA THR A 48 43.25 15.53 40.22
C THR A 48 43.14 16.44 39.00
N PHE A 49 42.07 16.31 38.22
CA PHE A 49 41.66 17.31 37.23
C PHE A 49 40.91 18.43 37.97
N ALA A 50 41.52 19.61 38.05
CA ALA A 50 40.90 20.77 38.66
C ALA A 50 39.75 21.29 37.77
N GLY A 51 38.84 22.09 38.35
CA GLY A 51 37.70 22.64 37.59
C GLY A 51 38.08 23.60 36.44
N THR A 52 39.35 24.01 36.36
CA THR A 52 39.92 24.81 35.26
C THR A 52 40.81 24.02 34.32
N GLY A 53 41.03 22.73 34.59
CA GLY A 53 41.78 21.83 33.74
C GLY A 53 40.88 20.83 33.03
N GLY A 54 41.48 19.89 32.33
CA GLY A 54 40.74 18.99 31.48
C GLY A 54 41.64 18.06 30.69
N PHE A 55 41.02 17.29 29.81
CA PHE A 55 41.70 16.40 28.88
C PHE A 55 41.23 16.70 27.45
N SER A 56 42.17 16.90 26.54
CA SER A 56 41.92 16.97 25.10
C SER A 56 42.52 15.75 24.43
N SER A 57 41.77 15.15 23.50
CA SER A 57 42.24 13.99 22.75
C SER A 57 41.94 14.13 21.27
N ASP A 58 42.97 13.93 20.47
CA ASP A 58 42.82 13.76 19.04
C ASP A 58 42.64 12.28 18.66
N VAL A 59 41.65 12.04 17.80
CA VAL A 59 41.44 10.77 17.10
C VAL A 59 42.06 10.86 15.72
N GLY A 60 42.98 9.93 15.45
CA GLY A 60 43.69 9.77 14.19
C GLY A 60 42.83 9.14 13.10
N PRO A 61 43.43 8.45 12.12
CA PRO A 61 42.70 7.95 10.95
C PRO A 61 41.82 6.72 11.25
N THR A 62 41.95 6.09 12.42
CA THR A 62 41.21 4.87 12.80
C THR A 62 40.77 4.94 14.27
N ALA A 63 39.73 4.19 14.63
CA ALA A 63 39.23 4.13 16.01
C ALA A 63 40.23 3.56 17.03
N ALA A 64 41.33 2.94 16.58
CA ALA A 64 42.40 2.44 17.45
C ALA A 64 43.53 3.46 17.68
N THR A 65 43.52 4.57 16.95
CA THR A 65 44.61 5.57 16.96
C THR A 65 44.11 6.85 17.57
N PHE A 66 44.35 7.06 18.86
CA PHE A 66 43.91 8.25 19.57
C PHE A 66 44.79 8.52 20.81
N GLU A 67 44.75 9.75 21.29
CA GLU A 67 45.48 10.21 22.46
C GLU A 67 44.77 9.75 23.73
N LYS A 68 45.50 9.28 24.73
CA LYS A 68 44.89 8.74 25.95
C LYS A 68 45.76 8.94 27.18
N ILE A 69 45.15 8.82 28.35
CA ILE A 69 45.83 8.86 29.65
C ILE A 69 45.73 7.48 30.30
N SER A 70 46.78 7.03 30.96
CA SER A 70 46.74 5.87 31.84
C SER A 70 47.19 6.26 33.25
N VAL A 71 46.41 5.91 34.26
CA VAL A 71 46.68 6.25 35.67
C VAL A 71 46.81 4.97 36.49
N THR A 72 47.72 4.94 37.46
CA THR A 72 47.93 3.81 38.39
C THR A 72 47.55 4.18 39.84
N GLY A 73 46.59 5.08 40.00
CA GLY A 73 46.27 5.74 41.25
C GLY A 73 44.85 6.27 41.20
N THR A 74 44.38 6.90 42.27
CA THR A 74 43.03 7.50 42.26
C THR A 74 42.93 8.65 41.27
N VAL A 75 41.80 8.75 40.56
CA VAL A 75 41.48 9.89 39.69
C VAL A 75 40.35 10.69 40.33
N THR A 76 40.58 11.98 40.52
CA THR A 76 39.56 12.93 40.98
C THR A 76 39.26 13.95 39.88
N ILE A 77 38.04 13.98 39.37
CA ILE A 77 37.58 14.95 38.37
C ILE A 77 36.71 15.99 39.08
N THR A 78 37.26 17.18 39.26
CA THR A 78 36.57 18.27 39.95
C THR A 78 35.51 18.88 39.03
N ALA A 79 34.38 19.31 39.60
CA ALA A 79 33.34 20.01 38.86
C ALA A 79 33.94 21.20 38.07
N GLY A 80 33.59 21.29 36.78
CA GLY A 80 34.11 22.28 35.84
C GLY A 80 35.20 21.73 34.91
N ALA A 81 35.82 20.59 35.23
CA ALA A 81 36.81 19.98 34.36
C ALA A 81 36.20 19.60 32.99
N THR A 82 36.97 19.83 31.92
CA THR A 82 36.53 19.67 30.53
C THR A 82 37.10 18.42 29.88
N LEU A 83 36.35 17.87 28.94
CA LEU A 83 36.81 16.83 28.01
C LEU A 83 36.53 17.33 26.60
N ALA A 84 37.56 17.41 25.77
CA ALA A 84 37.45 17.74 24.35
C ALA A 84 37.99 16.58 23.52
N VAL A 85 37.26 16.19 22.47
CA VAL A 85 37.69 15.14 21.56
C VAL A 85 37.50 15.62 20.12
N ALA A 86 38.56 15.56 19.32
CA ALA A 86 38.55 16.02 17.94
C ALA A 86 39.01 14.91 16.98
N SER A 87 38.49 14.92 15.75
CA SER A 87 39.01 14.07 14.67
C SER A 87 40.04 14.86 13.88
N THR A 88 41.33 14.53 14.02
CA THR A 88 42.42 15.21 13.31
C THR A 88 43.04 14.35 12.22
N GLY A 89 42.82 13.04 12.25
CA GLY A 89 43.23 12.11 11.19
C GLY A 89 42.16 11.83 10.12
N GLY A 90 41.02 12.52 10.16
CA GLY A 90 39.91 12.35 9.20
C GLY A 90 38.99 11.16 9.49
N TYR A 91 39.07 10.58 10.69
CA TYR A 91 38.14 9.55 11.12
C TYR A 91 36.72 10.10 11.25
N VAL A 92 35.74 9.33 10.80
CA VAL A 92 34.30 9.64 10.92
C VAL A 92 33.67 8.58 11.82
N PHE A 93 33.06 9.03 12.90
CA PHE A 93 32.42 8.13 13.86
C PHE A 93 31.27 7.36 13.22
N ASN A 94 31.25 6.03 13.41
CA ASN A 94 30.29 5.11 12.79
C ASN A 94 29.10 4.73 13.70
N GLY A 95 29.08 5.22 14.95
CA GLY A 95 28.02 4.90 15.92
C GLY A 95 28.24 3.62 16.72
N THR A 96 29.23 2.79 16.37
CA THR A 96 29.48 1.50 17.04
C THR A 96 30.84 1.43 17.73
N ASP A 97 31.81 2.24 17.28
CA ASP A 97 33.16 2.23 17.84
C ASP A 97 33.20 2.80 19.27
N SER A 98 34.22 2.40 20.02
CA SER A 98 34.40 2.74 21.42
C SER A 98 35.84 3.17 21.70
N PHE A 99 36.01 4.18 22.54
CA PHE A 99 37.28 4.85 22.83
C PHE A 99 37.53 4.87 24.33
N THR A 100 38.62 4.26 24.78
CA THR A 100 39.04 4.31 26.19
C THR A 100 40.09 5.41 26.39
N PHE A 101 39.62 6.61 26.69
CA PHE A 101 40.42 7.83 26.74
C PHE A 101 41.23 7.98 28.03
N LEU A 102 40.72 7.44 29.13
CA LEU A 102 41.45 7.36 30.39
C LEU A 102 41.27 5.96 30.99
N THR A 103 42.37 5.21 31.09
CA THR A 103 42.42 3.90 31.75
C THR A 103 42.96 4.04 33.16
N ASN A 104 42.35 3.36 34.13
CA ASN A 104 42.88 3.21 35.48
C ASN A 104 43.28 1.74 35.75
N ASP A 105 43.99 1.48 36.85
CA ASP A 105 44.62 0.17 37.11
C ASP A 105 43.73 -0.86 37.86
N ALA A 106 42.40 -0.72 37.77
CA ALA A 106 41.40 -1.51 38.52
C ALA A 106 41.39 -1.33 40.05
N GLY A 107 42.53 -0.99 40.68
CA GLY A 107 42.66 -0.93 42.15
C GLY A 107 42.04 0.33 42.75
N ASP A 108 42.05 1.42 42.00
CA ASP A 108 41.66 2.75 42.46
C ASP A 108 40.37 3.26 41.80
N LEU A 109 39.65 4.19 42.42
CA LEU A 109 38.42 4.73 41.84
C LEU A 109 38.69 5.95 40.96
N ILE A 110 37.91 6.10 39.87
CA ILE A 110 37.64 7.41 39.28
C ILE A 110 36.45 8.02 40.00
N SER A 111 36.62 9.24 40.51
CA SER A 111 35.58 10.00 41.21
C SER A 111 35.29 11.31 40.49
N GLY A 112 34.01 11.69 40.41
CA GLY A 112 33.57 12.83 39.62
C GLY A 112 33.42 12.51 38.13
N THR A 113 33.04 13.51 37.34
CA THR A 113 32.79 13.36 35.89
C THR A 113 33.21 14.61 35.15
N PHE A 114 33.78 14.45 33.96
CA PHE A 114 33.89 15.53 32.98
C PHE A 114 32.49 16.03 32.58
N THR A 115 32.43 17.29 32.16
CA THR A 115 31.17 17.92 31.75
C THR A 115 30.64 17.29 30.44
N GLY A 116 29.33 17.01 30.36
CA GLY A 116 28.66 16.55 29.13
C GLY A 116 28.57 15.02 28.98
N PRO A 117 27.72 14.33 29.77
CA PRO A 117 27.59 12.87 29.71
C PRO A 117 27.12 12.34 28.34
N THR A 118 26.51 13.19 27.53
CA THR A 118 26.15 12.92 26.13
C THR A 118 26.83 13.94 25.23
N LEU A 119 27.56 13.45 24.24
CA LEU A 119 28.26 14.25 23.24
C LEU A 119 27.43 14.25 21.95
N THR A 120 26.99 15.43 21.51
CA THR A 120 26.29 15.59 20.22
C THR A 120 27.29 15.92 19.12
N ASN A 121 26.96 15.52 17.89
CA ASN A 121 27.85 15.66 16.72
C ASN A 121 29.25 15.09 16.96
N PHE A 122 29.32 13.91 17.60
CA PHE A 122 30.58 13.38 18.11
C PHE A 122 31.58 13.16 16.95
N LEU A 123 32.80 13.68 17.11
CA LEU A 123 33.87 13.67 16.10
C LEU A 123 33.44 14.22 14.73
N GLY A 124 32.51 15.18 14.70
CA GLY A 124 32.02 15.80 13.46
C GLY A 124 31.00 14.95 12.70
N SER A 125 30.53 13.84 13.26
CA SER A 125 29.39 13.08 12.73
C SER A 125 28.05 13.75 13.07
N ALA A 126 26.94 13.21 12.58
CA ALA A 126 25.59 13.57 13.05
C ALA A 126 25.14 12.72 14.25
N LEU A 127 25.99 11.78 14.70
CA LEU A 127 25.67 10.80 15.73
C LEU A 127 26.02 11.33 17.11
N THR A 128 25.38 10.77 18.13
CA THR A 128 25.69 11.02 19.53
C THR A 128 26.67 9.97 20.06
N ALA A 129 27.34 10.29 21.15
CA ALA A 129 28.13 9.34 21.94
C ALA A 129 27.90 9.59 23.43
N THR A 130 28.19 8.59 24.27
CA THR A 130 27.98 8.66 25.71
C THR A 130 29.28 8.41 26.46
N ILE A 131 29.45 9.13 27.57
CA ILE A 131 30.58 8.93 28.48
C ILE A 131 30.18 7.89 29.54
N SER A 132 31.04 6.88 29.73
CA SER A 132 30.98 5.90 30.81
C SER A 132 32.28 5.91 31.61
N TYR A 133 32.21 5.62 32.91
CA TYR A 133 33.36 5.50 33.81
C TYR A 133 33.58 4.07 34.31
N THR A 134 32.92 3.10 33.68
CA THR A 134 32.97 1.68 34.06
C THR A 134 33.63 0.80 33.00
N GLY A 135 34.31 1.40 32.02
CA GLY A 135 34.98 0.66 30.96
C GLY A 135 36.22 -0.12 31.40
N GLY A 136 36.73 -0.99 30.52
CA GLY A 136 37.92 -1.81 30.69
C GLY A 136 38.02 -2.51 32.05
N THR A 137 38.83 -2.02 32.99
CA THR A 137 38.97 -2.61 34.34
C THR A 137 37.85 -2.30 35.32
N GLY A 138 36.78 -1.63 34.88
CA GLY A 138 35.60 -1.31 35.69
C GLY A 138 35.60 0.11 36.26
N ASN A 139 36.59 0.92 35.89
CA ASN A 139 36.84 2.28 36.36
C ASN A 139 37.49 3.15 35.26
N ASP A 140 37.26 2.86 33.98
CA ASP A 140 37.85 3.63 32.88
C ASP A 140 36.85 4.62 32.27
N LEU A 141 37.36 5.77 31.83
CA LEU A 141 36.62 6.71 30.98
C LEU A 141 36.55 6.16 29.55
N VAL A 142 35.35 5.70 29.17
CA VAL A 142 35.04 5.21 27.84
C VAL A 142 34.00 6.13 27.18
N ILE A 143 34.23 6.46 25.92
CA ILE A 143 33.21 7.05 25.05
C ILE A 143 32.81 6.02 24.00
N SER A 144 31.52 5.70 23.92
CA SER A 144 30.98 4.79 22.90
C SER A 144 29.73 5.38 22.25
N GLY A 145 29.31 4.80 21.14
CA GLY A 145 28.02 5.14 20.54
C GLY A 145 26.84 4.78 21.43
N PRO A 146 25.61 5.22 21.07
CA PRO A 146 24.42 4.80 21.77
C PRO A 146 24.30 3.27 21.73
N THR A 147 23.85 2.68 22.83
CA THR A 147 23.52 1.25 22.84
C THR A 147 22.30 1.04 21.96
N ASN A 148 22.39 0.14 20.96
CA ASN A 148 21.25 -0.19 20.11
C ASN A 148 20.05 -0.62 20.97
N ALA A 149 18.90 -0.03 20.72
CA ALA A 149 17.64 -0.38 21.35
C ALA A 149 16.67 -0.96 20.32
N ALA A 150 15.77 -1.82 20.77
CA ALA A 150 14.77 -2.41 19.90
C ALA A 150 13.71 -1.37 19.47
N PRO A 151 13.18 -1.45 18.24
CA PRO A 151 12.04 -0.65 17.81
C PRO A 151 10.86 -0.72 18.78
N THR A 152 10.25 0.43 19.04
CA THR A 152 9.21 0.53 20.07
C THR A 152 7.80 0.61 19.50
N ALA A 153 7.64 0.96 18.22
CA ALA A 153 6.34 1.04 17.58
C ALA A 153 6.42 0.94 16.06
N VAL A 154 5.38 0.35 15.48
CA VAL A 154 4.99 0.53 14.08
C VAL A 154 3.72 1.38 14.07
N VAL A 155 3.70 2.44 13.26
CA VAL A 155 2.54 3.31 13.10
C VAL A 155 2.09 3.28 11.65
N LEU A 156 0.81 3.02 11.44
CA LEU A 156 0.18 2.97 10.13
C LEU A 156 -0.70 4.21 9.95
N THR A 157 -0.31 5.08 9.02
CA THR A 157 -1.09 6.27 8.67
C THR A 157 -1.90 5.98 7.41
N SER A 158 -3.13 5.53 7.62
CA SER A 158 -4.02 5.07 6.55
C SER A 158 -4.33 6.19 5.55
N SER A 159 -4.10 5.90 4.27
CA SER A 159 -4.58 6.69 3.14
C SER A 159 -6.03 6.34 2.81
N SER A 160 -6.39 5.05 2.94
CA SER A 160 -7.77 4.57 2.91
C SER A 160 -7.91 3.31 3.76
N ALA A 161 -8.98 3.23 4.57
CA ALA A 161 -9.34 2.04 5.35
C ALA A 161 -10.53 1.28 4.74
N SER A 162 -11.02 1.73 3.58
CA SER A 162 -12.08 1.08 2.83
C SER A 162 -11.84 1.10 1.33
N LEU A 163 -12.34 0.10 0.61
CA LEU A 163 -12.29 0.04 -0.84
C LEU A 163 -13.58 -0.58 -1.37
N ALA A 164 -14.13 -0.06 -2.46
CA ALA A 164 -15.26 -0.71 -3.11
C ALA A 164 -14.83 -2.05 -3.71
N GLU A 165 -15.70 -3.05 -3.68
CA GLU A 165 -15.37 -4.37 -4.25
C GLU A 165 -15.14 -4.32 -5.77
N ASN A 166 -15.80 -3.40 -6.47
CA ASN A 166 -15.60 -3.18 -7.89
C ASN A 166 -14.38 -2.31 -8.19
N ALA A 167 -13.62 -1.84 -7.19
CA ALA A 167 -12.47 -1.00 -7.44
C ALA A 167 -11.41 -1.75 -8.26
N SER A 168 -10.92 -1.12 -9.32
CA SER A 168 -9.86 -1.71 -10.15
C SER A 168 -8.61 -2.03 -9.32
N THR A 169 -8.21 -3.30 -9.32
CA THR A 169 -6.95 -3.78 -8.75
C THR A 169 -5.92 -4.12 -9.83
N ALA A 170 -6.08 -3.62 -11.06
CA ALA A 170 -5.13 -3.85 -12.16
C ALA A 170 -3.70 -3.39 -11.81
N SER A 171 -3.57 -2.43 -10.89
CA SER A 171 -2.32 -2.01 -10.27
C SER A 171 -2.42 -2.09 -8.75
N ALA A 172 -1.29 -2.16 -8.06
CA ALA A 172 -1.26 -2.17 -6.61
C ALA A 172 -1.81 -0.85 -6.02
N THR A 173 -2.63 -0.96 -4.98
CA THR A 173 -3.31 0.19 -4.35
C THR A 173 -2.60 0.56 -3.05
N VAL A 174 -2.15 1.80 -2.91
CA VAL A 174 -1.56 2.28 -1.64
C VAL A 174 -2.66 2.47 -0.60
N LEU A 175 -2.52 1.79 0.54
CA LEU A 175 -3.52 1.79 1.60
C LEU A 175 -3.06 2.59 2.83
N SER A 176 -1.77 2.53 3.15
CA SER A 176 -1.21 3.18 4.33
C SER A 176 0.28 3.48 4.17
N THR A 177 0.76 4.49 4.88
CA THR A 177 2.18 4.76 5.06
C THR A 177 2.64 4.17 6.39
N ILE A 178 3.80 3.52 6.39
CA ILE A 178 4.42 2.85 7.53
C ILE A 178 5.53 3.75 8.09
N SER A 179 5.49 4.01 9.39
CA SER A 179 6.58 4.63 10.14
C SER A 179 6.97 3.78 11.34
N VAL A 180 8.26 3.69 11.61
CA VAL A 180 8.83 2.95 12.75
C VAL A 180 9.42 3.97 13.73
N THR A 181 9.16 3.78 15.03
CA THR A 181 9.78 4.57 16.10
C THR A 181 10.92 3.78 16.72
N ASP A 182 12.13 4.30 16.59
CA ASP A 182 13.36 3.63 17.01
C ASP A 182 14.49 4.66 17.30
N ASP A 183 15.60 4.23 17.90
CA ASP A 183 16.73 5.10 18.26
C ASP A 183 17.67 5.42 17.09
N GLY A 184 17.47 4.76 15.94
CA GLY A 184 18.22 4.97 14.71
C GLY A 184 19.55 4.22 14.65
N ALA A 185 19.83 3.36 15.64
CA ALA A 185 20.86 2.34 15.56
C ALA A 185 20.28 1.04 14.97
N GLY A 186 21.16 0.09 14.65
CA GLY A 186 20.72 -1.22 14.15
C GLY A 186 20.08 -1.20 12.76
N THR A 187 19.25 -2.21 12.46
CA THR A 187 18.57 -2.33 11.15
C THR A 187 17.16 -2.87 11.32
N ASN A 188 16.19 -2.04 10.96
CA ASN A 188 14.77 -2.35 11.06
C ASN A 188 14.26 -3.06 9.81
N VAL A 189 13.93 -4.34 9.93
CA VAL A 189 13.36 -5.15 8.85
C VAL A 189 11.85 -5.22 9.00
N LEU A 190 11.12 -4.72 8.00
CA LEU A 190 9.67 -4.82 7.95
C LEU A 190 9.22 -6.15 7.32
N SER A 191 8.18 -6.75 7.88
CA SER A 191 7.54 -7.95 7.32
C SER A 191 6.02 -7.93 7.49
N LEU A 192 5.33 -8.84 6.79
CA LEU A 192 3.88 -8.98 6.82
C LEU A 192 3.48 -10.37 7.32
N THR A 193 2.59 -10.40 8.30
CA THR A 193 2.00 -11.64 8.84
C THR A 193 0.47 -11.50 8.93
N GLY A 194 -0.21 -12.57 9.35
CA GLY A 194 -1.66 -12.64 9.41
C GLY A 194 -2.29 -13.42 8.24
N THR A 195 -3.61 -13.59 8.32
CA THR A 195 -4.36 -14.45 7.39
C THR A 195 -4.31 -13.98 5.95
N ASP A 196 -4.30 -12.66 5.75
CA ASP A 196 -4.44 -12.07 4.42
C ASP A 196 -3.14 -11.49 3.89
N ALA A 197 -2.01 -11.72 4.57
CA ALA A 197 -0.69 -11.17 4.23
C ALA A 197 -0.30 -11.41 2.77
N ALA A 198 -0.74 -12.52 2.17
CA ALA A 198 -0.50 -12.82 0.75
C ALA A 198 -1.10 -11.78 -0.20
N SER A 199 -2.18 -11.09 0.19
CA SER A 199 -2.86 -10.05 -0.60
C SER A 199 -2.19 -8.68 -0.52
N PHE A 200 -1.24 -8.50 0.41
CA PHE A 200 -0.57 -7.23 0.67
C PHE A 200 0.92 -7.30 0.33
N GLU A 201 1.52 -6.13 0.14
CA GLU A 201 2.96 -5.95 -0.01
C GLU A 201 3.44 -4.67 0.68
N ILE A 202 4.74 -4.65 1.01
CA ILE A 202 5.44 -3.46 1.45
C ILE A 202 6.39 -3.04 0.33
N VAL A 203 6.25 -1.80 -0.13
CA VAL A 203 7.18 -1.20 -1.11
C VAL A 203 7.67 0.12 -0.55
N GLY A 204 8.95 0.17 -0.18
CA GLY A 204 9.50 1.27 0.61
C GLY A 204 8.77 1.36 1.96
N ASN A 205 8.18 2.53 2.24
CA ASN A 205 7.42 2.78 3.46
C ASN A 205 5.89 2.72 3.23
N SER A 206 5.43 2.04 2.17
CA SER A 206 4.00 1.95 1.87
C SER A 206 3.48 0.53 2.01
N LEU A 207 2.40 0.36 2.77
CA LEU A 207 1.55 -0.84 2.75
C LEU A 207 0.58 -0.73 1.57
N ARG A 208 0.54 -1.77 0.72
CA ARG A 208 -0.29 -1.79 -0.48
C ARG A 208 -1.11 -3.07 -0.58
N LEU A 209 -2.29 -2.99 -1.18
CA LEU A 209 -2.96 -4.14 -1.76
C LEU A 209 -2.24 -4.50 -3.06
N LYS A 210 -1.89 -5.77 -3.26
CA LYS A 210 -1.24 -6.21 -4.49
C LYS A 210 -2.16 -6.02 -5.71
N ALA A 211 -1.53 -5.88 -6.87
CA ALA A 211 -2.25 -5.94 -8.14
C ALA A 211 -2.90 -7.32 -8.34
N GLY A 212 -4.09 -7.33 -8.95
CA GLY A 212 -4.84 -8.53 -9.32
C GLY A 212 -5.58 -9.21 -8.17
N VAL A 213 -5.63 -8.61 -6.97
CA VAL A 213 -6.48 -9.13 -5.89
C VAL A 213 -7.94 -8.94 -6.32
N ALA A 214 -8.67 -10.05 -6.48
CA ALA A 214 -10.11 -10.02 -6.73
C ALA A 214 -10.82 -9.65 -5.43
N LEU A 215 -11.63 -8.60 -5.47
CA LEU A 215 -12.41 -8.12 -4.34
C LEU A 215 -13.86 -8.51 -4.57
N ASP A 216 -14.49 -9.02 -3.51
CA ASP A 216 -15.87 -9.51 -3.52
C ASP A 216 -16.36 -9.44 -2.08
N PHE A 217 -17.32 -8.54 -1.84
CA PHE A 217 -17.81 -8.21 -0.51
C PHE A 217 -18.62 -9.36 0.09
N GLU A 218 -19.40 -10.04 -0.74
CA GLU A 218 -20.30 -11.13 -0.37
C GLU A 218 -19.53 -12.33 0.17
N THR A 219 -18.38 -12.68 -0.44
CA THR A 219 -17.51 -13.75 0.02
C THR A 219 -16.54 -13.28 1.10
N LYS A 220 -16.01 -12.06 1.00
CA LYS A 220 -14.98 -11.58 1.91
C LYS A 220 -15.02 -10.05 2.09
N PRO A 221 -15.81 -9.56 3.06
CA PRO A 221 -15.99 -8.12 3.27
C PRO A 221 -14.80 -7.44 3.95
N THR A 222 -13.84 -8.19 4.50
CA THR A 222 -12.69 -7.62 5.22
C THR A 222 -11.39 -8.39 4.97
N TYR A 223 -10.28 -7.64 4.97
CA TYR A 223 -8.93 -8.17 4.90
C TYR A 223 -8.11 -7.61 6.06
N THR A 224 -7.33 -8.46 6.71
CA THR A 224 -6.50 -8.10 7.87
C THR A 224 -5.07 -8.55 7.67
N VAL A 225 -4.13 -7.65 7.94
CA VAL A 225 -2.68 -7.91 7.86
C VAL A 225 -1.98 -7.23 9.01
N THR A 226 -0.96 -7.89 9.55
CA THR A 226 -0.09 -7.33 10.57
C THR A 226 1.22 -6.91 9.91
N VAL A 227 1.60 -5.64 10.11
CA VAL A 227 2.93 -5.14 9.76
C VAL A 227 3.81 -5.29 11.00
N GLU A 228 4.91 -6.00 10.86
CA GLU A 228 5.88 -6.26 11.92
C GLU A 228 7.20 -5.55 11.59
N VAL A 229 7.94 -5.15 12.62
CA VAL A 229 9.32 -4.68 12.53
C VAL A 229 10.19 -5.48 13.48
N ASP A 230 11.38 -5.84 13.01
CA ASP A 230 12.38 -6.62 13.74
C ASP A 230 13.78 -6.04 13.47
N ASP A 231 14.49 -5.68 14.54
CA ASP A 231 15.93 -5.52 14.55
C ASP A 231 16.56 -6.77 15.18
N ALA A 232 17.00 -7.69 14.33
CA ALA A 232 17.54 -8.98 14.76
C ALA A 232 18.74 -8.92 15.71
N SER A 233 19.38 -7.75 15.92
CA SER A 233 20.51 -7.59 16.82
C SER A 233 20.12 -7.34 18.28
N VAL A 234 18.86 -6.96 18.54
CA VAL A 234 18.35 -6.57 19.88
C VAL A 234 16.89 -6.97 20.05
N GLY A 235 16.36 -6.87 21.27
CA GLY A 235 14.93 -7.05 21.50
C GLY A 235 14.40 -8.48 21.30
N GLY A 236 13.16 -8.57 20.82
CA GLY A 236 12.41 -9.81 20.60
C GLY A 236 11.97 -9.92 19.15
N SER A 237 11.50 -11.09 18.74
CA SER A 237 11.08 -11.28 17.34
C SER A 237 9.58 -11.58 17.20
N PRO A 238 8.77 -10.65 16.63
CA PRO A 238 9.12 -9.27 16.24
C PRO A 238 9.23 -8.30 17.43
N ASP A 239 9.87 -7.15 17.25
CA ASP A 239 10.02 -6.12 18.28
C ASP A 239 8.73 -5.32 18.49
N ALA A 240 8.12 -4.90 17.38
CA ALA A 240 6.85 -4.18 17.39
C ALA A 240 5.99 -4.57 16.19
N SER A 241 4.69 -4.36 16.31
CA SER A 241 3.74 -4.63 15.24
C SER A 241 2.54 -3.70 15.26
N ALA A 242 1.86 -3.60 14.12
CA ALA A 242 0.60 -2.90 13.96
C ALA A 242 -0.33 -3.66 13.02
N VAL A 243 -1.61 -3.75 13.37
CA VAL A 243 -2.63 -4.39 12.53
C VAL A 243 -3.28 -3.36 11.62
N PHE A 244 -3.43 -3.72 10.35
CA PHE A 244 -4.22 -2.99 9.37
C PHE A 244 -5.45 -3.81 8.98
N THR A 245 -6.61 -3.15 8.94
CA THR A 245 -7.86 -3.74 8.46
C THR A 245 -8.37 -2.94 7.26
N LEU A 246 -8.49 -3.60 6.12
CA LEU A 246 -9.19 -3.08 4.95
C LEU A 246 -10.64 -3.58 4.99
N ASN A 247 -11.59 -2.66 4.94
CA ASN A 247 -13.01 -3.00 4.79
C ASN A 247 -13.44 -2.84 3.33
N LEU A 248 -14.15 -3.82 2.78
CA LEU A 248 -14.80 -3.64 1.50
C LEU A 248 -16.15 -2.93 1.69
N THR A 249 -16.55 -2.17 0.68
CA THR A 249 -17.92 -1.65 0.57
C THR A 249 -18.62 -2.34 -0.58
N ASN A 250 -19.81 -2.89 -0.32
CA ASN A 250 -20.66 -3.47 -1.34
C ASN A 250 -20.99 -2.40 -2.41
N SER A 251 -20.99 -2.82 -3.68
CA SER A 251 -21.41 -2.05 -4.85
C SER A 251 -22.39 -2.88 -5.67
N SER A 252 -23.29 -2.23 -6.41
CA SER A 252 -24.22 -2.97 -7.27
C SER A 252 -23.50 -3.78 -8.35
N GLU A 253 -23.94 -5.00 -8.59
CA GLU A 253 -23.42 -5.90 -9.62
C GLU A 253 -24.49 -6.28 -10.63
N LEU A 254 -24.09 -6.45 -11.89
CA LEU A 254 -25.00 -6.87 -12.97
C LEU A 254 -25.37 -8.34 -12.78
N SER A 255 -26.62 -8.61 -12.38
CA SER A 255 -27.11 -9.97 -12.15
C SER A 255 -27.71 -10.60 -13.41
N GLY A 256 -28.30 -9.80 -14.29
CA GLY A 256 -29.01 -10.31 -15.46
C GLY A 256 -29.60 -9.24 -16.36
N ILE A 257 -30.32 -9.70 -17.37
CA ILE A 257 -31.23 -8.87 -18.14
C ILE A 257 -32.57 -9.60 -18.28
N ASP A 258 -33.63 -8.84 -18.44
CA ASP A 258 -34.93 -9.34 -18.82
C ASP A 258 -35.41 -8.64 -20.09
N VAL A 259 -35.60 -9.44 -21.14
CA VAL A 259 -35.97 -8.94 -22.47
C VAL A 259 -37.47 -9.01 -22.61
N GLN A 260 -38.08 -7.85 -22.87
CA GLN A 260 -39.50 -7.73 -23.13
C GLN A 260 -40.37 -8.30 -21.99
N LYS A 261 -39.94 -8.10 -20.74
CA LYS A 261 -40.65 -8.52 -19.51
C LYS A 261 -40.83 -10.04 -19.40
N GLY A 262 -39.79 -10.80 -19.70
CA GLY A 262 -39.71 -12.25 -19.49
C GLY A 262 -40.31 -13.05 -20.62
N GLN A 263 -40.68 -12.39 -21.73
CA GLN A 263 -41.32 -13.06 -22.85
C GLN A 263 -40.34 -13.99 -23.56
N ALA A 264 -40.85 -15.06 -24.15
CA ALA A 264 -40.05 -15.96 -24.98
C ALA A 264 -39.78 -15.33 -26.35
N GLN A 265 -40.77 -14.68 -26.96
CA GLN A 265 -40.66 -14.11 -28.30
C GLN A 265 -39.52 -13.08 -28.41
N ARG A 266 -38.86 -13.06 -29.56
CA ARG A 266 -37.78 -12.09 -29.89
C ARG A 266 -38.11 -11.34 -31.19
N SER A 267 -39.35 -11.39 -31.66
CA SER A 267 -39.82 -10.67 -32.85
C SER A 267 -39.94 -9.16 -32.63
N PHE A 268 -40.36 -8.77 -31.42
CA PHE A 268 -40.53 -7.38 -31.01
C PHE A 268 -39.98 -7.17 -29.61
N VAL A 269 -39.07 -6.20 -29.47
CA VAL A 269 -38.50 -5.82 -28.16
C VAL A 269 -38.72 -4.34 -27.97
N ARG A 270 -39.54 -4.00 -26.97
CA ARG A 270 -39.76 -2.63 -26.50
C ARG A 270 -39.07 -2.38 -25.17
N TYR A 271 -39.11 -3.34 -24.26
CA TYR A 271 -38.53 -3.21 -22.93
C TYR A 271 -37.26 -4.04 -22.82
N LEU A 272 -36.22 -3.46 -22.25
CA LEU A 272 -35.07 -4.18 -21.74
C LEU A 272 -34.86 -3.74 -20.29
N ASP A 273 -35.01 -4.68 -19.37
CA ASP A 273 -34.75 -4.48 -17.95
C ASP A 273 -33.37 -5.03 -17.64
N ILE A 274 -32.47 -4.18 -17.14
CA ILE A 274 -31.12 -4.55 -16.72
C ILE A 274 -31.16 -4.77 -15.22
N LEU A 275 -30.85 -5.98 -14.76
CA LEU A 275 -31.06 -6.43 -13.40
C LEU A 275 -29.74 -6.38 -12.61
N PHE A 276 -29.84 -5.96 -11.36
CA PHE A 276 -28.74 -5.89 -10.41
C PHE A 276 -29.10 -6.69 -9.15
N ASP A 277 -28.09 -7.09 -8.39
CA ASP A 277 -28.25 -7.75 -7.09
C ASP A 277 -28.80 -6.76 -6.02
N VAL A 278 -28.28 -5.53 -6.02
CA VAL A 278 -28.72 -4.42 -5.18
C VAL A 278 -29.05 -3.19 -6.02
N GLY A 279 -29.96 -2.37 -5.52
CA GLY A 279 -30.40 -1.12 -6.16
C GLY A 279 -29.88 0.11 -5.43
N GLY A 280 -30.18 1.30 -5.98
CA GLY A 280 -29.88 2.56 -5.30
C GLY A 280 -29.26 3.62 -6.20
N GLN A 281 -28.46 4.50 -5.59
CA GLN A 281 -27.87 5.67 -6.25
C GLN A 281 -26.87 5.27 -7.35
N ASP A 282 -26.23 4.11 -7.24
CA ASP A 282 -25.26 3.63 -8.22
C ASP A 282 -25.91 3.44 -9.60
N LEU A 283 -27.15 2.96 -9.64
CA LEU A 283 -27.91 2.77 -10.88
C LEU A 283 -28.23 4.13 -11.54
N LEU A 284 -28.50 5.17 -10.75
CA LEU A 284 -28.69 6.53 -11.28
C LEU A 284 -27.39 7.12 -11.83
N ASN A 285 -26.25 6.80 -11.19
CA ASN A 285 -24.93 7.20 -11.66
C ASN A 285 -24.56 6.49 -12.97
N LEU A 286 -24.96 5.23 -13.15
CA LEU A 286 -24.77 4.50 -14.41
C LEU A 286 -25.51 5.18 -15.58
N ILE A 287 -26.78 5.56 -15.36
CA ILE A 287 -27.60 6.23 -16.37
C ILE A 287 -27.04 7.63 -16.70
N SER A 288 -26.74 8.43 -15.68
CA SER A 288 -26.33 9.83 -15.85
C SER A 288 -24.87 10.01 -16.25
N GLY A 289 -24.01 9.04 -15.95
CA GLY A 289 -22.57 9.06 -16.20
C GLY A 289 -22.14 8.58 -17.58
N ASN A 290 -23.08 8.24 -18.48
CA ASN A 290 -22.79 7.61 -19.78
C ASN A 290 -22.00 6.29 -19.64
N ARG A 291 -22.31 5.53 -18.57
CA ARG A 291 -21.65 4.28 -18.19
C ARG A 291 -22.43 3.03 -18.63
N LEU A 292 -23.40 3.22 -19.53
CA LEU A 292 -24.20 2.18 -20.15
C LEU A 292 -24.07 2.29 -21.67
N GLN A 293 -23.72 1.20 -22.35
CA GLN A 293 -23.59 1.15 -23.80
C GLN A 293 -24.38 -0.02 -24.38
N LEU A 294 -25.27 0.29 -25.33
CA LEU A 294 -25.95 -0.71 -26.14
C LEU A 294 -25.27 -0.79 -27.50
N THR A 295 -24.81 -1.98 -27.88
CA THR A 295 -24.19 -2.23 -29.18
C THR A 295 -25.00 -3.27 -29.94
N ARG A 296 -25.32 -2.98 -31.21
CA ARG A 296 -25.98 -3.92 -32.12
C ARG A 296 -24.96 -4.50 -33.08
N PHE A 297 -24.87 -5.81 -33.10
CA PHE A 297 -24.14 -6.62 -34.06
C PHE A 297 -25.11 -7.23 -35.07
N ASP A 298 -24.55 -7.66 -36.19
CA ASP A 298 -25.24 -8.52 -37.15
C ASP A 298 -25.63 -9.86 -36.49
N LEU A 299 -26.54 -10.62 -37.12
CA LEU A 299 -27.03 -11.91 -36.58
C LEU A 299 -25.94 -13.00 -36.46
N ASP A 300 -24.74 -12.75 -37.01
CA ASP A 300 -23.56 -13.60 -36.86
C ASP A 300 -22.63 -13.17 -35.71
N GLY A 301 -22.99 -12.10 -34.99
CA GLY A 301 -22.24 -11.52 -33.88
C GLY A 301 -21.11 -10.59 -34.33
N LEU A 302 -21.05 -10.21 -35.61
CA LEU A 302 -20.00 -9.33 -36.14
C LEU A 302 -20.52 -7.90 -36.37
N ASN A 303 -19.61 -7.00 -36.72
CA ASN A 303 -19.90 -5.61 -37.13
C ASN A 303 -20.73 -4.81 -36.10
N GLY A 304 -20.24 -4.73 -34.86
CA GLY A 304 -20.91 -3.98 -33.80
C GLY A 304 -21.02 -2.48 -34.09
N VAL A 305 -22.24 -1.95 -33.95
CA VAL A 305 -22.57 -0.53 -34.07
C VAL A 305 -23.25 -0.08 -32.78
N VAL A 306 -22.65 0.90 -32.11
CA VAL A 306 -23.23 1.52 -30.91
C VAL A 306 -24.57 2.15 -31.25
N GLN A 307 -25.58 1.85 -30.43
CA GLN A 307 -26.93 2.37 -30.55
C GLN A 307 -27.13 3.48 -29.51
N ALA A 308 -27.89 4.50 -29.90
CA ALA A 308 -28.36 5.49 -28.93
C ALA A 308 -29.33 4.81 -27.95
N LEU A 309 -29.15 5.08 -26.65
CA LEU A 309 -30.12 4.68 -25.65
C LEU A 309 -31.43 5.48 -25.81
N PRO A 310 -32.58 4.93 -25.38
CA PRO A 310 -33.85 5.65 -25.42
C PRO A 310 -33.77 6.97 -24.64
N VAL A 311 -34.30 8.06 -25.22
CA VAL A 311 -34.33 9.39 -24.57
C VAL A 311 -35.75 9.85 -24.23
N ALA A 312 -36.77 9.20 -24.79
CA ALA A 312 -38.18 9.52 -24.57
C ALA A 312 -39.04 8.23 -24.68
N PRO A 313 -39.37 7.58 -23.56
CA PRO A 313 -38.96 7.92 -22.20
C PRO A 313 -37.45 7.70 -21.97
N ALA A 314 -36.86 8.46 -21.04
CA ALA A 314 -35.48 8.25 -20.61
C ALA A 314 -35.36 6.94 -19.79
N PRO A 315 -34.16 6.36 -19.66
CA PRO A 315 -33.93 5.19 -18.81
C PRO A 315 -34.35 5.48 -17.38
N VAL A 316 -34.97 4.51 -16.72
CA VAL A 316 -35.46 4.66 -15.34
C VAL A 316 -34.83 3.60 -14.46
N ALA A 317 -34.18 4.01 -13.38
CA ALA A 317 -33.78 3.11 -12.29
C ALA A 317 -34.97 2.93 -11.32
N SER A 318 -35.32 1.69 -11.01
CA SER A 318 -36.37 1.35 -10.05
C SER A 318 -36.00 0.07 -9.30
N GLY A 319 -35.91 0.12 -7.98
CA GLY A 319 -35.38 -1.00 -7.20
C GLY A 319 -33.96 -1.36 -7.66
N SER A 320 -33.72 -2.65 -7.90
CA SER A 320 -32.46 -3.19 -8.43
C SER A 320 -32.46 -3.35 -9.94
N MET A 321 -33.14 -2.49 -10.69
CA MET A 321 -33.14 -2.57 -12.16
C MET A 321 -33.10 -1.21 -12.85
N ILE A 322 -32.53 -1.19 -14.06
CA ILE A 322 -32.62 -0.09 -15.02
C ILE A 322 -33.49 -0.55 -16.19
N GLN A 323 -34.62 0.13 -16.42
CA GLN A 323 -35.49 -0.12 -17.56
C GLN A 323 -35.14 0.80 -18.73
N LEU A 324 -34.96 0.20 -19.91
CA LEU A 324 -34.94 0.88 -21.20
C LEU A 324 -36.27 0.62 -21.92
N ASP A 325 -37.03 1.67 -22.25
CA ASP A 325 -38.23 1.60 -23.09
C ASP A 325 -37.95 2.24 -24.46
N PHE A 326 -37.79 1.40 -25.48
CA PHE A 326 -37.55 1.81 -26.87
C PHE A 326 -38.79 2.41 -27.57
N GLY A 327 -39.89 2.58 -26.83
CA GLY A 327 -41.14 3.14 -27.32
C GLY A 327 -41.98 2.14 -28.12
N ILE A 328 -43.12 2.61 -28.61
CA ILE A 328 -44.12 1.76 -29.31
C ILE A 328 -43.60 1.14 -30.62
N GLN A 329 -42.49 1.65 -31.15
CA GLN A 329 -41.85 1.11 -32.35
C GLN A 329 -40.77 0.07 -32.03
N GLY A 330 -40.45 -0.11 -30.75
CA GLY A 330 -39.44 -1.04 -30.29
C GLY A 330 -38.03 -0.70 -30.76
N ILE A 331 -37.10 -1.59 -30.42
CA ILE A 331 -35.71 -1.50 -30.82
C ILE A 331 -35.59 -1.54 -32.36
N GLY A 332 -34.78 -0.64 -32.92
CA GLY A 332 -34.67 -0.44 -34.37
C GLY A 332 -35.73 0.48 -34.99
N GLY A 333 -36.68 0.99 -34.20
CA GLY A 333 -37.55 2.12 -34.58
C GLY A 333 -38.64 1.80 -35.62
N ASN A 334 -38.83 0.54 -36.00
CA ASN A 334 -39.92 0.11 -36.87
C ASN A 334 -40.36 -1.32 -36.58
N ARG A 335 -41.42 -1.45 -35.79
CA ARG A 335 -41.95 -2.70 -35.27
C ARG A 335 -42.43 -3.69 -36.34
N GLY A 336 -42.82 -3.20 -37.52
CA GLY A 336 -43.37 -4.03 -38.61
C GLY A 336 -42.32 -4.58 -39.57
N THR A 337 -41.03 -4.40 -39.28
CA THR A 337 -39.94 -4.74 -40.18
C THR A 337 -38.78 -5.42 -39.45
N ASN A 338 -37.80 -5.90 -40.21
CA ASN A 338 -36.54 -6.42 -39.71
C ASN A 338 -35.49 -5.34 -39.39
N ALA A 339 -35.85 -4.06 -39.40
CA ALA A 339 -34.89 -2.97 -39.20
C ALA A 339 -34.14 -3.05 -37.87
N GLY A 340 -34.73 -3.66 -36.83
CA GLY A 340 -34.09 -3.93 -35.53
C GLY A 340 -33.46 -5.31 -35.39
N ASP A 341 -33.40 -6.13 -36.43
CA ASP A 341 -32.85 -7.49 -36.28
C ASP A 341 -31.36 -7.47 -36.01
N GLY A 342 -30.93 -8.16 -34.96
CA GLY A 342 -29.53 -8.17 -34.59
C GLY A 342 -29.27 -8.91 -33.30
N TYR A 343 -27.99 -9.07 -33.04
CA TYR A 343 -27.46 -9.51 -31.77
C TYR A 343 -27.04 -8.29 -30.96
N TYR A 344 -27.48 -8.16 -29.73
CA TYR A 344 -27.30 -6.97 -28.93
C TYR A 344 -26.44 -7.29 -27.70
N GLU A 345 -25.49 -6.41 -27.41
CA GLU A 345 -24.69 -6.39 -26.18
C GLU A 345 -25.09 -5.15 -25.38
N ILE A 346 -25.42 -5.35 -24.10
CA ILE A 346 -25.47 -4.27 -23.11
C ILE A 346 -24.21 -4.36 -22.26
N ALA A 347 -23.42 -3.30 -22.27
CA ALA A 347 -22.14 -3.20 -21.58
C ALA A 347 -22.20 -2.09 -20.52
N LEU A 348 -21.65 -2.37 -19.34
CA LEU A 348 -21.66 -1.46 -18.18
C LEU A 348 -20.24 -1.23 -17.67
N ASP A 349 -19.91 0.05 -17.47
CA ASP A 349 -18.74 0.50 -16.72
C ASP A 349 -19.15 0.52 -15.25
N MET A 350 -18.72 -0.45 -14.45
CA MET A 350 -19.20 -0.63 -13.08
C MET A 350 -18.37 0.10 -12.02
N ASP A 351 -17.10 0.42 -12.31
CA ASP A 351 -16.18 1.09 -11.38
C ASP A 351 -15.91 2.58 -11.68
N GLY A 352 -16.33 3.06 -12.86
CA GLY A 352 -16.24 4.44 -13.31
C GLY A 352 -14.91 4.78 -13.95
N ASN A 353 -14.12 3.77 -14.33
CA ASN A 353 -12.80 3.96 -14.94
C ASN A 353 -12.87 4.31 -16.44
N GLY A 354 -14.06 4.22 -17.06
CA GLY A 354 -14.31 4.50 -18.48
C GLY A 354 -14.24 3.27 -19.40
N SER A 355 -13.89 2.10 -18.87
CA SER A 355 -13.95 0.80 -19.56
C SER A 355 -15.26 0.09 -19.21
N PHE A 356 -15.72 -0.80 -20.08
CA PHE A 356 -16.92 -1.59 -19.84
C PHE A 356 -16.54 -3.03 -19.51
N GLU A 357 -16.71 -3.44 -18.25
CA GLU A 357 -16.31 -4.75 -17.75
C GLU A 357 -17.46 -5.76 -17.75
N SER A 358 -18.68 -5.30 -17.48
CA SER A 358 -19.86 -6.16 -17.30
C SER A 358 -20.73 -6.16 -18.55
N LYS A 359 -21.05 -7.35 -19.08
CA LYS A 359 -21.75 -7.50 -20.36
C LYS A 359 -22.86 -8.54 -20.28
N LYS A 360 -24.00 -8.24 -20.90
CA LYS A 360 -25.11 -9.18 -21.15
C LYS A 360 -25.56 -9.08 -22.59
N TYR A 361 -26.21 -10.13 -23.08
CA TYR A 361 -26.52 -10.25 -24.51
C TYR A 361 -27.96 -10.68 -24.73
N PHE A 362 -28.57 -10.19 -25.80
CA PHE A 362 -29.86 -10.68 -26.27
C PHE A 362 -29.95 -10.57 -27.78
N HIS A 363 -31.02 -11.07 -28.38
CA HIS A 363 -31.28 -10.86 -29.80
C HIS A 363 -32.66 -10.26 -30.02
N ARG A 364 -32.82 -9.64 -31.19
CA ARG A 364 -34.12 -9.37 -31.78
C ARG A 364 -34.11 -9.96 -33.18
N LEU A 365 -35.12 -10.75 -33.50
CA LEU A 365 -35.25 -11.44 -34.78
C LEU A 365 -36.72 -11.41 -35.21
N PHE A 366 -37.07 -10.50 -36.12
CA PHE A 366 -38.44 -10.30 -36.58
C PHE A 366 -39.04 -11.58 -37.18
N GLY A 367 -40.11 -12.07 -36.55
CA GLY A 367 -40.77 -13.34 -36.85
C GLY A 367 -40.45 -14.49 -35.89
N ASP A 368 -39.41 -14.37 -35.05
CA ASP A 368 -39.07 -15.36 -34.02
C ASP A 368 -39.98 -15.18 -32.80
N VAL A 369 -41.09 -15.93 -32.76
CA VAL A 369 -42.04 -15.88 -31.65
C VAL A 369 -41.79 -16.95 -30.60
N THR A 370 -40.99 -17.95 -30.94
CA THR A 370 -40.56 -19.00 -30.02
C THR A 370 -39.34 -18.59 -29.19
N GLY A 371 -38.62 -17.55 -29.61
CA GLY A 371 -37.38 -17.07 -28.97
C GLY A 371 -36.16 -17.94 -29.26
N ASN A 372 -36.30 -18.94 -30.14
CA ASN A 372 -35.27 -19.96 -30.31
C ASN A 372 -34.09 -19.48 -31.18
N GLY A 373 -34.16 -18.26 -31.74
CA GLY A 373 -33.14 -17.65 -32.58
C GLY A 373 -33.20 -18.09 -34.04
N THR A 374 -34.25 -18.79 -34.45
CA THR A 374 -34.52 -19.21 -35.83
C THR A 374 -35.96 -18.86 -36.19
N ILE A 375 -36.21 -18.48 -37.44
CA ILE A 375 -37.58 -18.22 -37.91
C ILE A 375 -38.01 -19.40 -38.77
N ASP A 376 -38.92 -20.24 -38.26
CA ASP A 376 -39.33 -21.49 -38.92
C ASP A 376 -40.83 -21.81 -38.78
N ALA A 377 -41.20 -23.05 -39.11
CA ALA A 377 -42.59 -23.50 -39.07
C ALA A 377 -43.19 -23.51 -37.66
N ALA A 378 -42.37 -23.65 -36.61
CA ALA A 378 -42.82 -23.60 -35.23
C ALA A 378 -43.35 -22.20 -34.87
N ASP A 379 -42.65 -21.15 -35.29
CA ASP A 379 -43.08 -19.76 -35.08
C ASP A 379 -44.44 -19.49 -35.73
N LYS A 380 -44.58 -19.88 -37.01
CA LYS A 380 -45.86 -19.74 -37.71
C LYS A 380 -46.96 -20.58 -37.05
N SER A 381 -46.65 -21.79 -36.61
CA SER A 381 -47.62 -22.64 -35.92
C SER A 381 -48.10 -22.01 -34.61
N GLN A 382 -47.21 -21.37 -33.85
CA GLN A 382 -47.55 -20.66 -32.62
C GLN A 382 -48.50 -19.49 -32.90
N VAL A 383 -48.18 -18.64 -33.88
CA VAL A 383 -49.05 -17.51 -34.27
C VAL A 383 -50.42 -18.00 -34.79
N LEU A 384 -50.44 -19.07 -35.59
CA LEU A 384 -51.70 -19.65 -36.11
C LEU A 384 -52.57 -20.25 -35.01
N ALA A 385 -51.97 -20.99 -34.07
CA ALA A 385 -52.68 -21.57 -32.94
C ALA A 385 -53.29 -20.50 -32.02
N ALA A 386 -52.70 -19.31 -32.01
CA ALA A 386 -53.19 -18.19 -31.24
C ALA A 386 -54.36 -17.45 -31.93
N GLN A 387 -54.67 -17.69 -33.22
CA GLN A 387 -55.80 -17.05 -33.87
C GLN A 387 -57.15 -17.45 -33.24
N GLY A 388 -57.93 -16.46 -32.81
CA GLY A 388 -59.27 -16.68 -32.27
C GLY A 388 -59.32 -17.13 -30.80
N VAL A 389 -58.18 -17.17 -30.10
CA VAL A 389 -58.11 -17.33 -28.65
C VAL A 389 -57.85 -16.00 -27.95
N ALA A 390 -57.74 -16.01 -26.61
CA ALA A 390 -57.37 -14.84 -25.83
C ALA A 390 -56.00 -14.28 -26.26
N TYR A 391 -55.82 -12.96 -26.12
CA TYR A 391 -54.58 -12.27 -26.50
C TYR A 391 -53.35 -12.91 -25.85
N SER A 392 -52.32 -13.13 -26.67
CA SER A 392 -51.00 -13.57 -26.23
C SER A 392 -49.95 -12.65 -26.82
N ALA A 393 -49.18 -11.98 -25.97
CA ALA A 393 -48.06 -11.14 -26.40
C ALA A 393 -46.95 -11.96 -27.07
N GLU A 394 -46.86 -13.26 -26.76
CA GLU A 394 -45.93 -14.20 -27.39
C GLU A 394 -46.31 -14.52 -28.85
N SER A 395 -47.49 -14.12 -29.31
CA SER A 395 -47.97 -14.38 -30.68
C SER A 395 -48.25 -13.10 -31.46
N ASP A 396 -48.05 -11.94 -30.82
CA ASP A 396 -48.08 -10.62 -31.44
C ASP A 396 -46.70 -10.32 -32.04
N VAL A 397 -46.57 -10.54 -33.35
CA VAL A 397 -45.28 -10.52 -34.05
C VAL A 397 -44.70 -9.11 -34.10
N ASN A 398 -45.56 -8.10 -34.16
CA ASN A 398 -45.15 -6.71 -34.32
C ASN A 398 -45.33 -5.87 -33.04
N GLY A 399 -45.89 -6.44 -31.96
CA GLY A 399 -46.08 -5.78 -30.68
C GLY A 399 -47.10 -4.64 -30.71
N ASP A 400 -48.08 -4.67 -31.62
CA ASP A 400 -49.10 -3.63 -31.73
C ASP A 400 -50.24 -3.76 -30.72
N GLY A 401 -50.22 -4.82 -29.91
CA GLY A 401 -51.23 -5.13 -28.90
C GLY A 401 -52.45 -5.82 -29.48
N VAL A 402 -52.44 -6.21 -30.76
CA VAL A 402 -53.58 -6.82 -31.46
C VAL A 402 -53.12 -8.01 -32.29
N MET A 403 -53.32 -9.21 -31.74
CA MET A 403 -53.08 -10.45 -32.45
C MET A 403 -54.13 -10.69 -33.55
N ASN A 404 -53.72 -10.61 -34.82
CA ASN A 404 -54.61 -10.71 -35.98
C ASN A 404 -53.95 -11.32 -37.23
N VAL A 405 -54.63 -11.26 -38.38
CA VAL A 405 -54.14 -11.83 -39.65
C VAL A 405 -52.85 -11.18 -40.16
N ALA A 406 -52.55 -9.95 -39.73
CA ALA A 406 -51.31 -9.26 -40.02
C ALA A 406 -50.12 -10.03 -39.43
N ASP A 407 -50.19 -10.52 -38.19
CA ASP A 407 -49.11 -11.28 -37.54
C ASP A 407 -48.76 -12.55 -38.32
N THR A 408 -49.78 -13.28 -38.74
CA THR A 408 -49.61 -14.48 -39.56
C THR A 408 -48.97 -14.17 -40.91
N THR A 409 -49.31 -13.02 -41.50
CA THR A 409 -48.70 -12.54 -42.74
C THR A 409 -47.22 -12.15 -42.52
N LEU A 410 -46.92 -11.49 -41.39
CA LEU A 410 -45.57 -11.05 -41.04
C LEU A 410 -44.65 -12.25 -40.77
N VAL A 411 -45.07 -13.21 -39.93
CA VAL A 411 -44.26 -14.42 -39.66
C VAL A 411 -44.05 -15.26 -40.93
N THR A 412 -45.08 -15.40 -41.79
CA THR A 412 -44.94 -16.12 -43.06
C THR A 412 -43.92 -15.46 -44.00
N ARG A 413 -43.91 -14.13 -44.06
CA ARG A 413 -42.93 -13.36 -44.84
C ARG A 413 -41.53 -13.52 -44.27
N ALA A 414 -41.41 -13.50 -42.94
CA ALA A 414 -40.15 -13.63 -42.24
C ALA A 414 -39.48 -15.01 -42.46
N ILE A 415 -40.26 -16.10 -42.44
CA ILE A 415 -39.78 -17.46 -42.74
C ILE A 415 -39.15 -17.54 -44.13
N SER A 416 -39.76 -16.87 -45.11
CA SER A 416 -39.29 -16.89 -46.51
C SER A 416 -37.90 -16.26 -46.70
N ALA A 417 -37.43 -15.49 -45.71
CA ALA A 417 -36.12 -14.85 -45.74
C ALA A 417 -34.97 -15.72 -45.18
N ILE A 418 -35.27 -16.89 -44.57
CA ILE A 418 -34.29 -17.86 -44.02
C ILE A 418 -33.24 -17.17 -43.12
N ARG A 419 -33.70 -16.37 -42.16
CA ARG A 419 -32.81 -15.63 -41.26
C ARG A 419 -32.77 -16.31 -39.90
N LYS A 420 -31.58 -16.37 -39.32
CA LYS A 420 -31.35 -16.98 -38.01
C LYS A 420 -30.16 -16.33 -37.33
N LEU A 421 -30.20 -16.34 -36.00
CA LEU A 421 -29.06 -16.09 -35.16
C LEU A 421 -28.03 -17.21 -35.36
N LYS A 422 -26.75 -16.86 -35.42
CA LYS A 422 -25.67 -17.85 -35.49
C LYS A 422 -25.63 -18.68 -34.21
N ASN A 423 -25.42 -19.99 -34.37
CA ASN A 423 -25.27 -20.91 -33.24
C ASN A 423 -24.03 -20.55 -32.41
N GLY A 424 -24.13 -20.66 -31.09
CA GLY A 424 -23.02 -20.44 -30.16
C GLY A 424 -22.82 -19.00 -29.72
N LEU A 425 -23.69 -18.06 -30.15
CA LEU A 425 -23.77 -16.74 -29.52
C LEU A 425 -24.45 -16.87 -28.15
N LEU A 426 -23.93 -16.15 -27.14
CA LEU A 426 -24.52 -16.07 -25.80
C LEU A 426 -25.92 -15.47 -25.89
N ARG A 427 -26.85 -15.86 -25.02
CA ARG A 427 -28.23 -15.35 -25.02
C ARG A 427 -28.48 -14.61 -23.71
N ASP A 428 -29.74 -14.35 -23.42
CA ASP A 428 -30.22 -13.56 -22.29
C ASP A 428 -30.15 -14.29 -20.94
N ASP A 429 -29.14 -15.15 -20.75
CA ASP A 429 -28.80 -15.83 -19.50
C ASP A 429 -27.94 -14.98 -18.53
#